data_AF-A0A251ZT12-F1
#
_entry.id   AF-A0A251ZT12-F1
#
_cell.length_a   1.000
_cell.length_b   1.000
_cell.length_c   1.000
_cell.angle_alpha   90.00
_cell.angle_beta   90.00
_cell.angle_gamma   90.00
#
_symmetry.space_group_name_H-M   'P 1'
#
loop_
_entity.id
_entity.type
_entity.pdbx_description
1 polymer ?
#
loop_
_entity_poly.entity_id
_entity_poly.type
_entity_poly.pdbx_seq_one_letter_code
_entity_poly.pdbx_strand_id
1 'polypeptide(L)' 'MITSLDIKKNTQGMLNELLQFYKQQGYIQREAQCLISKAVGISKLALCSLCVGKSKRIDAHVYLNIHQYHQEVMGNT' A
#
# COMPACT_ATOMS: atom_id res chain seq x y z
N MET A 1 -20.08 8.77 5.39
CA MET A 1 -18.92 9.15 6.21
C MET A 1 -17.93 8.00 6.11
N ILE A 2 -16.78 8.19 5.47
CA ILE A 2 -15.72 7.16 5.44
C ILE A 2 -15.14 7.05 6.85
N THR A 3 -15.19 5.87 7.46
CA THR A 3 -14.65 5.67 8.80
C THR A 3 -13.15 5.35 8.74
N SER A 4 -12.45 5.49 9.87
CA SER A 4 -11.04 5.06 9.99
C SER A 4 -10.86 3.56 9.71
N LEU A 5 -11.91 2.75 9.92
CA LEU A 5 -11.91 1.33 9.57
C LEU A 5 -11.99 1.11 8.06
N ASP A 6 -12.79 1.92 7.35
CA ASP A 6 -12.89 1.87 5.88
C ASP A 6 -11.58 2.28 5.23
N ILE A 7 -10.95 3.35 5.72
CA ILE A 7 -9.60 3.77 5.28
C ILE A 7 -8.61 2.63 5.48
N LYS A 8 -8.66 1.95 6.63
CA LYS A 8 -7.78 0.82 6.93
C LYS A 8 -7.94 -0.32 5.93
N LYS A 9 -9.18 -0.76 5.70
CA LYS A 9 -9.48 -1.85 4.76
C LYS A 9 -9.07 -1.49 3.33
N ASN A 10 -9.41 -0.29 2.88
CA ASN A 10 -9.08 0.17 1.53
C ASN A 10 -7.58 0.25 1.32
N THR A 11 -6.83 0.80 2.28
CA THR A 11 -5.36 0.87 2.19
C THR A 11 -4.73 -0.52 2.10
N GLN A 12 -5.23 -1.49 2.88
CA GLN A 12 -4.76 -2.86 2.80
C GLN A 12 -5.08 -3.53 1.46
N GLY A 13 -6.28 -3.29 0.92
CA GLY A 13 -6.67 -3.74 -0.42
C GLY A 13 -5.69 -3.25 -1.49
N MET A 14 -5.50 -1.93 -1.56
CA MET A 14 -4.58 -1.31 -2.52
C MET A 14 -3.14 -1.81 -2.39
N LEU A 15 -2.64 -1.97 -1.16
CA LEU A 15 -1.30 -2.52 -0.94
C LEU A 15 -1.19 -3.97 -1.42
N ASN A 16 -2.22 -4.79 -1.22
CA ASN A 16 -2.23 -6.17 -1.70
C ASN A 16 -2.27 -6.21 -3.22
N GLU A 17 -3.07 -5.36 -3.87
CA GLU A 17 -3.13 -5.25 -5.33
C GLU A 17 -1.78 -4.84 -5.91
N LEU A 18 -1.13 -3.80 -5.35
CA LEU A 18 0.24 -3.40 -5.74
C LEU A 18 1.24 -4.55 -5.58
N LEU A 19 1.17 -5.30 -4.48
CA LEU A 19 2.06 -6.44 -4.26
C LEU A 19 1.80 -7.57 -5.27
N GLN A 20 0.54 -7.83 -5.64
CA GLN A 20 0.22 -8.80 -6.69
C GLN A 20 0.70 -8.33 -8.06
N PHE A 21 0.53 -7.06 -8.40
CA PHE A 21 1.05 -6.47 -9.63
C PHE A 21 2.56 -6.69 -9.74
N TYR A 22 3.32 -6.31 -8.71
CA TYR A 22 4.77 -6.51 -8.72
C TYR A 22 5.17 -8.00 -8.77
N LYS A 23 4.40 -8.88 -8.12
CA LYS A 23 4.62 -10.31 -8.22
C LYS A 23 4.40 -10.83 -9.65
N GLN A 24 3.40 -10.33 -10.37
CA GLN A 24 3.17 -10.67 -11.78
C GLN A 24 4.31 -10.18 -12.68
N GLN A 25 4.91 -9.05 -12.33
CA GLN A 25 6.11 -8.51 -13.00
C GLN A 25 7.42 -9.23 -12.62
N GLY A 26 7.35 -10.29 -11.80
CA GLY A 26 8.50 -11.11 -11.42
C GLY A 26 9.28 -10.63 -10.20
N TYR A 27 8.84 -9.57 -9.50
CA TYR A 27 9.50 -9.11 -8.29
C TYR A 27 9.17 -10.00 -7.09
N ILE A 28 10.18 -10.27 -6.25
CA ILE A 28 9.91 -10.92 -4.97
C ILE A 28 9.25 -9.93 -4.00
N GLN A 29 8.45 -10.45 -3.07
CA GLN A 29 7.66 -9.64 -2.13
C GLN A 29 8.50 -8.58 -1.39
N ARG A 30 9.75 -8.90 -1.04
CA ARG A 30 10.66 -8.00 -0.32
C ARG A 30 11.05 -6.77 -1.15
N GLU A 31 11.20 -6.93 -2.46
CA GLU A 31 11.54 -5.88 -3.42
C GLU A 31 10.30 -5.04 -3.74
N ALA A 32 9.16 -5.68 -4.00
CA ALA A 32 7.88 -5.00 -4.19
C ALA A 32 7.55 -4.08 -3.01
N GLN A 33 7.66 -4.59 -1.77
CA GLN A 33 7.48 -3.78 -0.57
C GLN A 33 8.48 -2.62 -0.48
N CYS A 34 9.71 -2.80 -0.97
CA CYS A 34 10.71 -1.74 -0.97
C CYS A 34 10.33 -0.63 -1.96
N LEU A 35 9.93 -1.00 -3.17
CA LEU A 35 9.49 -0.07 -4.22
C LEU A 35 8.28 0.73 -3.76
N ILE A 36 7.23 0.05 -3.28
CA ILE A 36 6.03 0.71 -2.76
C ILE A 36 6.40 1.64 -1.59
N SER A 37 7.23 1.17 -0.65
CA SER A 37 7.63 2.00 0.52
C SER A 37 8.35 3.30 0.11
N LYS A 38 9.21 3.23 -0.91
CA LYS A 38 9.91 4.40 -1.45
C LYS A 38 8.95 5.33 -2.18
N ALA A 39 8.06 4.78 -3.00
CA ALA A 39 7.12 5.55 -3.80
C ALA A 39 6.11 6.31 -2.94
N VAL A 40 5.54 5.66 -1.93
CA VAL A 40 4.51 6.26 -1.06
C VAL A 40 5.10 7.03 0.13
N GLY A 41 6.43 7.00 0.28
CA GLY A 41 7.16 7.74 1.33
C GLY A 41 6.94 7.21 2.74
N ILE A 42 6.69 5.91 2.92
CA ILE A 42 6.53 5.30 4.24
C ILE A 42 7.64 4.30 4.55
N SER A 43 7.97 4.13 5.83
CA SER A 43 8.97 3.13 6.19
C SER A 43 8.49 1.73 5.85
N LYS A 44 9.43 0.86 5.44
CA LYS A 44 9.14 -0.55 5.17
C LYS A 44 8.49 -1.27 6.36
N LEU A 45 8.88 -0.90 7.58
CA LEU A 45 8.28 -1.44 8.81
C LEU A 45 6.80 -1.04 8.92
N ALA A 46 6.48 0.24 8.68
CA ALA A 46 5.10 0.71 8.68
C ALA A 46 4.28 0.03 7.58
N LEU A 47 4.85 -0.12 6.37
CA LEU A 47 4.21 -0.85 5.27
C LEU A 47 3.96 -2.32 5.63
N CYS A 48 4.93 -3.01 6.21
CA CYS A 48 4.75 -4.38 6.70
C CYS A 48 3.64 -4.47 7.75
N SER A 49 3.62 -3.56 8.74
CA SER A 49 2.57 -3.51 9.76
C SER A 49 1.18 -3.24 9.18
N LEU A 50 1.09 -2.46 8.09
CA LEU A 50 -0.14 -2.23 7.33
C LEU A 50 -0.59 -3.50 6.61
N CYS A 51 0.32 -4.16 5.86
CA CYS A 51 0.02 -5.41 5.16
C CYS A 51 -0.52 -6.50 6.10
N VAL A 52 0.07 -6.65 7.30
CA VAL A 52 -0.38 -7.66 8.28
C VAL A 52 -1.53 -7.19 9.19
N GLY A 53 -2.09 -6.00 8.95
CA GLY A 53 -3.24 -5.46 9.71
C GLY A 53 -2.93 -5.04 11.15
N LYS A 54 -1.65 -5.05 11.54
CA LYS A 54 -1.20 -4.64 12.88
C LYS A 54 -1.15 -3.13 13.07
N SER A 55 -1.29 -2.35 12.00
CA SER A 55 -1.40 -0.90 12.13
C SER A 55 -2.72 -0.51 12.82
N LYS A 56 -2.62 0.23 13.93
CA LYS A 56 -3.78 0.69 14.72
C LYS A 56 -4.41 1.96 14.15
N ARG A 57 -3.64 2.81 13.47
CA ARG A 57 -4.11 4.02 12.78
C ARG A 57 -3.35 4.18 11.46
N ILE A 58 -4.10 4.43 10.40
CA ILE A 58 -3.54 4.90 9.13
C ILE A 58 -3.74 6.40 9.11
N ASP A 59 -2.65 7.13 8.95
CA ASP A 59 -2.72 8.57 8.74
C ASP A 59 -3.36 8.87 7.38
N ALA A 60 -4.16 9.94 7.28
CA ALA A 60 -4.80 10.33 6.03
C ALA A 60 -3.79 10.56 4.91
N HIS A 61 -2.60 11.07 5.24
CA HIS A 61 -1.51 11.27 4.29
C HIS A 61 -0.97 9.94 3.73
N VAL A 62 -0.85 8.92 4.59
CA VAL A 62 -0.42 7.56 4.16
C VAL A 62 -1.45 6.93 3.24
N TYR A 63 -2.73 7.08 3.55
CA TYR A 63 -3.82 6.62 2.68
C TYR A 63 -3.78 7.31 1.32
N LEU A 64 -3.66 8.65 1.28
CA LEU A 64 -3.62 9.42 0.05
C LEU A 64 -2.43 9.03 -0.84
N ASN A 65 -1.23 8.88 -0.26
CA ASN A 65 -0.04 8.49 -1.01
C ASN A 65 -0.18 7.09 -1.61
N ILE A 66 -0.67 6.13 -0.82
CA ILE A 66 -0.93 4.76 -1.31
C ILE A 66 -2.00 4.77 -2.40
N HIS A 67 -3.06 5.55 -2.22
CA HIS A 67 -4.13 5.67 -3.21
C HIS A 67 -3.63 6.27 -4.53
N GLN A 68 -2.91 7.39 -4.48
CA GLN A 68 -2.34 8.02 -5.67
C GLN A 68 -1.40 7.07 -6.41
N TYR A 69 -0.50 6.41 -5.68
CA TYR A 69 0.43 5.46 -6.27
C TYR A 69 -0.27 4.22 -6.85
N HIS A 70 -1.30 3.71 -6.17
CA HIS A 70 -2.13 2.64 -6.70
C HIS A 70 -2.82 3.03 -8.01
N GLN A 71 -3.38 4.25 -8.09
CA GLN A 71 -3.99 4.75 -9.33
C GLN A 71 -2.95 4.93 -10.45
N GLU A 72 -1.74 5.40 -10.14
CA GLU A 72 -0.66 5.55 -11.12
C GLU A 72 -0.21 4.20 -11.69
N VAL A 73 -0.03 3.19 -10.84
CA VAL A 73 0.42 1.85 -11.25
C VAL A 73 -0.70 1.10 -11.97
N MET A 74 -1.89 1.04 -11.39
CA MET A 74 -3.01 0.24 -11.92
C MET A 74 -3.76 0.95 -13.05
N GLY A 75 -3.71 2.27 -13.14
CA GLY A 75 -4.30 3.05 -14.24
C GLY A 75 -3.45 3.14 -15.50
N ASN A 76 -2.16 2.80 -15.41
CA ASN A 76 -1.24 2.70 -16.56
C ASN A 76 -1.06 1.26 -17.07
N THR A 77 -1.83 0.29 -16.55
CA THR A 77 -1.82 -1.11 -17.00
C THR A 77 -3.03 -1.39 -17.88
#